data_AF-A0A2S2QXX0-F1
#
_entry.id   AF-A0A2S2QXX0-F1
#
_cell.length_a   1.000
_cell.length_b   1.000
_cell.length_c   1.000
_cell.angle_alpha   90.00
_cell.angle_beta   90.00
_cell.angle_gamma   90.00
#
_symmetry.space_group_name_H-M   'P 1'
#
loop_
_entity.id
_entity.type
_entity.pdbx_description
1 polymer ?
#
loop_
_entity_poly.entity_id
_entity_poly.type
_entity_poly.pdbx_seq_one_letter_code
_entity_poly.pdbx_strand_id
1 'polypeptide(L)'
;MQIYSNDDCLKLQSDINRFVELFDKLNLSLNISKCKVMTFTISRTSLVFPYHLGDTVISRCKDFIMDLGFKFTSNLDPSLHIEMICCSALRTLGFVMRLAKDFGLKSSLKALYCTIVRPILEYGAVIWDPHTAVNACQLERVQRRFFRFASYLMGIDCPLHDYTPVATNLGLVTLAKRRCYFGNTFLKDLLTGVIDFPSSLALVAFKVPLRSTRSNAMF
;
A
#
# COMPACT_ATOMS: atom_id res chain seq x y z
N MET A 1 7.73 3.08 -17.59
CA MET A 1 8.44 3.89 -18.60
C MET A 1 8.77 5.23 -17.98
N GLN A 2 10.03 5.63 -17.95
CA GLN A 2 10.43 6.96 -17.49
C GLN A 2 10.29 7.92 -18.68
N ILE A 3 9.80 9.13 -18.44
CA ILE A 3 9.56 10.14 -19.48
C ILE A 3 10.41 11.35 -19.15
N TYR A 4 11.43 11.61 -19.97
CA TYR A 4 12.35 12.73 -19.78
C TYR A 4 12.18 13.79 -20.86
N SER A 5 11.67 13.40 -22.02
CA SER A 5 11.58 14.24 -23.22
C SER A 5 10.22 14.14 -23.91
N ASN A 6 10.00 15.04 -24.85
CA ASN A 6 8.84 14.98 -25.73
C ASN A 6 8.88 13.74 -26.65
N ASP A 7 10.07 13.25 -27.00
CA ASP A 7 10.24 12.02 -27.79
C ASP A 7 9.73 10.79 -27.02
N ASP A 8 9.98 10.72 -25.72
CA ASP A 8 9.44 9.65 -24.86
C ASP A 8 7.90 9.69 -24.80
N CYS A 9 7.32 10.89 -24.85
CA CYS A 9 5.86 11.05 -24.91
C CYS A 9 5.30 10.55 -26.24
N LEU A 10 5.98 10.81 -27.35
CA LEU A 10 5.59 10.30 -28.67
C LEU A 10 5.70 8.78 -28.74
N LYS A 11 6.74 8.18 -28.14
CA LYS A 11 6.87 6.71 -28.01
C LYS A 11 5.71 6.13 -27.22
N LEU A 12 5.39 6.72 -26.07
CA LEU A 12 4.24 6.28 -25.27
C LEU A 12 2.91 6.44 -26.02
N GLN A 13 2.75 7.52 -26.80
CA GLN A 13 1.58 7.69 -27.67
C GLN A 13 1.51 6.60 -28.76
N SER A 14 2.64 6.24 -29.35
CA SER A 14 2.71 5.13 -30.33
C SER A 14 2.32 3.79 -29.69
N ASP A 15 2.75 3.53 -28.46
CA ASP A 15 2.33 2.35 -27.70
C ASP A 15 0.83 2.35 -27.39
N ILE A 16 0.25 3.51 -27.03
CA ILE A 16 -1.19 3.66 -26.83
C ILE A 16 -1.95 3.39 -28.14
N ASN A 17 -1.47 3.91 -29.28
CA ASN A 17 -2.11 3.66 -30.58
C ASN A 17 -2.11 2.17 -30.92
N ARG A 18 -0.98 1.48 -30.75
CA ARG A 18 -0.87 0.03 -30.95
C ARG A 18 -1.81 -0.75 -30.01
N PHE A 19 -1.99 -0.28 -28.78
CA PHE A 19 -2.93 -0.87 -27.84
C PHE A 19 -4.39 -0.71 -28.29
N VAL A 20 -4.77 0.47 -28.81
CA VAL A 20 -6.11 0.70 -29.39
C VAL A 20 -6.35 -0.20 -30.61
N GLU A 21 -5.40 -0.26 -31.54
CA GLU A 21 -5.48 -1.15 -32.72
C GLU A 21 -5.64 -2.62 -32.34
N LEU A 22 -5.00 -3.06 -31.25
CA LEU A 22 -5.15 -4.42 -30.74
C LEU A 22 -6.56 -4.67 -30.22
N PHE A 23 -7.15 -3.72 -29.48
CA PHE A 23 -8.53 -3.83 -29.01
C PHE A 23 -9.52 -3.88 -30.17
N ASP A 24 -9.32 -3.06 -31.20
CA ASP A 24 -10.14 -3.06 -32.41
C ASP A 24 -10.05 -4.41 -33.13
N LYS A 25 -8.85 -4.99 -33.28
CA LYS A 25 -8.64 -6.34 -33.84
C LYS A 25 -9.34 -7.43 -33.03
N LEU A 26 -9.43 -7.25 -31.71
CA LEU A 26 -10.13 -8.17 -30.80
C LEU A 26 -11.63 -7.91 -30.71
N ASN A 27 -12.16 -6.91 -31.45
CA ASN A 27 -13.56 -6.45 -31.36
C ASN A 27 -13.98 -6.06 -29.93
N LEU A 28 -13.07 -5.44 -29.17
CA LEU A 28 -13.31 -4.95 -27.82
C LEU A 28 -13.40 -3.42 -27.81
N SER A 29 -14.34 -2.87 -27.04
CA SER A 29 -14.45 -1.42 -26.85
C SER A 29 -13.76 -0.95 -25.57
N LEU A 30 -13.07 0.19 -25.66
CA LEU A 30 -12.41 0.83 -24.53
C LEU A 30 -13.35 1.81 -23.83
N ASN A 31 -13.36 1.77 -22.50
CA ASN A 31 -14.10 2.74 -21.71
C ASN A 31 -13.25 3.98 -21.45
N ILE A 32 -13.31 4.94 -22.37
CA ILE A 32 -12.54 6.21 -22.35
C ILE A 32 -12.76 6.98 -21.03
N SER A 33 -13.96 6.91 -20.44
CA SER A 33 -14.27 7.63 -19.19
C SER A 33 -13.42 7.14 -18.00
N LYS A 34 -12.99 5.87 -18.02
CA LYS A 34 -12.12 5.26 -17.01
C LYS A 34 -10.63 5.45 -17.32
N CYS A 35 -10.27 5.77 -18.56
CA CYS A 35 -8.90 6.06 -18.96
C CYS A 35 -8.49 7.44 -18.44
N LYS A 36 -7.41 7.49 -17.65
CA LYS A 36 -6.87 8.72 -17.07
C LYS A 36 -5.36 8.74 -17.24
N VAL A 37 -4.80 9.94 -17.44
CA VAL A 37 -3.35 10.16 -17.42
C VAL A 37 -2.96 10.72 -16.07
N MET A 38 -1.91 10.16 -15.48
CA MET A 38 -1.29 10.67 -14.26
C MET A 38 0.22 10.61 -14.39
N THR A 39 0.90 11.67 -13.94
CA THR A 39 2.36 11.73 -13.92
C THR A 39 2.81 11.70 -12.47
N PHE A 40 3.65 10.73 -12.13
CA PHE A 40 4.28 10.62 -10.82
C PHE A 40 5.63 11.33 -10.85
N THR A 41 5.80 12.36 -10.03
CA THR A 41 7.05 13.14 -9.97
C THR A 41 7.17 13.89 -8.65
N ILE A 42 8.42 14.06 -8.20
CA ILE A 42 8.78 14.91 -7.06
C ILE A 42 9.09 16.34 -7.56
N SER A 43 9.29 16.52 -8.87
CA SER A 43 9.55 17.83 -9.47
C SER A 43 8.33 18.74 -9.43
N ARG A 44 8.55 20.04 -9.21
CA ARG A 44 7.51 21.07 -9.29
C ARG A 44 7.10 21.37 -10.74
N THR A 45 7.99 21.09 -11.68
CA THR A 45 7.71 21.21 -13.12
C THR A 45 7.53 19.80 -13.69
N SER A 46 6.38 19.57 -14.32
CA SER A 46 6.06 18.32 -14.99
C SER A 46 5.80 18.57 -16.46
N LEU A 47 6.28 17.66 -17.31
CA LEU A 47 6.00 17.70 -18.74
C LEU A 47 4.53 17.36 -18.95
N VAL A 48 3.78 18.30 -19.53
CA VAL A 48 2.38 18.12 -19.88
C VAL A 48 2.27 17.77 -21.35
N PHE A 49 1.81 16.55 -21.62
CA PHE A 49 1.58 16.04 -22.97
C PHE A 49 0.12 15.57 -23.09
N PRO A 50 -0.60 15.94 -24.17
CA PRO A 50 -1.95 15.49 -24.45
C PRO A 50 -1.92 14.10 -25.10
N TYR A 51 -2.17 13.06 -24.32
CA TYR A 51 -2.30 11.70 -24.85
C TYR A 51 -3.69 11.47 -25.44
N HIS A 52 -3.75 10.77 -26.57
CA HIS A 52 -4.97 10.49 -27.31
C HIS A 52 -5.28 8.99 -27.27
N LEU A 53 -6.56 8.65 -27.20
CA LEU A 53 -7.10 7.31 -27.34
C LEU A 53 -8.11 7.33 -28.49
N GLY A 54 -7.68 6.88 -29.68
CA GLY A 54 -8.37 7.19 -30.92
C GLY A 54 -8.48 8.71 -31.13
N ASP A 55 -9.68 9.20 -31.40
CA ASP A 55 -9.94 10.63 -31.62
C ASP A 55 -10.13 11.44 -30.31
N THR A 56 -10.04 10.79 -29.15
CA THR A 56 -10.35 11.42 -27.86
C THR A 56 -9.10 11.72 -27.03
N VAL A 57 -9.01 12.93 -26.49
CA VAL A 57 -7.94 13.30 -25.55
C VAL A 57 -8.22 12.70 -24.18
N ILE A 58 -7.26 11.98 -23.63
CA ILE A 58 -7.39 11.36 -22.31
C ILE A 58 -7.29 12.43 -21.23
N SER A 59 -8.32 12.51 -20.39
CA SER A 59 -8.33 13.47 -19.27
C SER A 59 -7.21 13.17 -18.26
N ARG A 60 -6.50 14.22 -17.86
CA ARG A 60 -5.47 14.15 -16.83
C ARG A 60 -6.09 14.23 -15.44
N CYS A 61 -5.67 13.34 -14.54
CA CYS A 61 -6.12 13.37 -13.15
C CYS A 61 -5.39 14.46 -12.37
N LYS A 62 -6.14 15.26 -11.60
CA LYS A 62 -5.58 16.34 -10.75
C LYS A 62 -5.30 15.91 -9.32
N ASP A 63 -6.19 15.11 -8.74
CA ASP A 63 -6.15 14.80 -7.31
C ASP A 63 -5.53 13.42 -7.04
N PHE A 64 -6.20 12.36 -7.48
CA PHE A 64 -5.75 10.98 -7.25
C PHE A 64 -6.31 10.01 -8.30
N ILE A 65 -5.59 8.93 -8.57
CA ILE A 65 -6.11 7.80 -9.33
C ILE A 65 -6.34 6.59 -8.41
N MET A 66 -7.42 5.86 -8.67
CA MET A 66 -7.68 4.59 -8.00
C MET A 66 -7.20 3.47 -8.89
N ASP A 67 -6.35 2.60 -8.36
CA ASP A 67 -5.91 1.39 -9.06
C ASP A 67 -5.76 0.23 -8.07
N LEU A 68 -6.38 -0.91 -8.39
CA LEU A 68 -6.42 -2.13 -7.55
C LEU A 68 -6.75 -1.89 -6.05
N GLY A 69 -7.54 -0.86 -5.75
CA GLY A 69 -7.92 -0.47 -4.38
C GLY A 69 -6.94 0.50 -3.70
N PHE A 70 -5.86 0.89 -4.36
CA PHE A 70 -4.92 1.91 -3.91
C PHE A 70 -5.29 3.28 -4.46
N LYS A 71 -4.99 4.31 -3.66
CA LYS A 71 -5.26 5.71 -4.01
C LYS A 71 -3.91 6.40 -4.21
N PHE A 72 -3.55 6.64 -5.47
CA PHE A 72 -2.25 7.23 -5.80
C PHE A 72 -2.38 8.72 -6.09
N THR A 73 -1.46 9.49 -5.51
CA THR A 73 -1.28 10.93 -5.70
C THR A 73 -0.05 11.19 -6.56
N SER A 74 0.07 12.36 -7.19
CA SER A 74 1.14 12.65 -8.16
C SER A 74 2.52 12.70 -7.51
N ASN A 75 2.56 13.03 -6.22
CA ASN A 75 3.74 13.03 -5.36
C ASN A 75 3.97 11.67 -4.65
N LEU A 76 3.14 10.65 -4.91
CA LEU A 76 3.17 9.35 -4.27
C LEU A 76 3.05 9.41 -2.72
N ASP A 77 2.42 10.46 -2.18
CA ASP A 77 2.13 10.56 -0.75
C ASP A 77 1.00 9.58 -0.36
N PRO A 78 1.26 8.62 0.56
CA PRO A 78 0.26 7.62 0.93
C PRO A 78 -0.83 8.16 1.87
N SER A 79 -0.76 9.41 2.33
CA SER A 79 -1.68 9.96 3.34
C SER A 79 -3.16 9.80 2.96
N LEU A 80 -3.54 10.15 1.72
CA LEU A 80 -4.93 10.00 1.26
C LEU A 80 -5.38 8.53 1.17
N HIS A 81 -4.46 7.62 0.86
CA HIS A 81 -4.75 6.18 0.86
C HIS A 81 -4.95 5.67 2.29
N ILE A 82 -4.06 6.06 3.21
CA ILE A 82 -4.11 5.66 4.62
C ILE A 82 -5.41 6.15 5.28
N GLU A 83 -5.82 7.39 5.01
CA GLU A 83 -7.09 7.93 5.48
C GLU A 83 -8.27 7.08 4.98
N MET A 84 -8.29 6.76 3.68
CA MET A 84 -9.34 5.95 3.06
C MET A 84 -9.44 4.55 3.70
N ILE A 85 -8.32 3.84 3.86
CA ILE A 85 -8.34 2.50 4.48
C ILE A 85 -8.68 2.56 5.96
N CYS A 86 -8.24 3.58 6.71
CA CYS A 86 -8.60 3.78 8.11
C CYS A 86 -10.11 4.00 8.27
N CYS A 87 -10.70 4.87 7.45
CA CYS A 87 -12.14 5.12 7.43
C CYS A 87 -12.92 3.85 7.09
N SER A 88 -12.46 3.08 6.10
CA SER A 88 -13.07 1.79 5.75
C SER A 88 -12.99 0.79 6.90
N ALA A 89 -11.80 0.62 7.49
CA ALA A 89 -11.57 -0.28 8.60
C ALA A 89 -12.36 0.10 9.86
N LEU A 90 -12.48 1.40 10.19
CA LEU A 90 -13.26 1.88 11.33
C LEU A 90 -14.76 1.61 11.16
N ARG A 91 -15.29 1.77 9.95
CA ARG A 91 -16.69 1.43 9.64
C ARG A 91 -16.94 -0.07 9.78
N THR A 92 -16.05 -0.90 9.23
CA THR A 92 -16.11 -2.36 9.39
C THR A 92 -15.97 -2.76 10.86
N LEU A 93 -15.08 -2.11 11.61
CA LEU A 93 -14.92 -2.34 13.04
C LEU A 93 -16.19 -1.99 13.82
N GLY A 94 -16.87 -0.89 13.50
CA GLY A 94 -18.15 -0.54 14.11
C GLY A 94 -19.23 -1.60 13.87
N PHE A 95 -19.26 -2.20 12.67
CA PHE A 95 -20.12 -3.34 12.37
C PHE A 95 -19.77 -4.57 13.22
N VAL A 96 -18.48 -4.94 13.30
CA VAL A 96 -17.98 -6.04 14.13
C VAL A 96 -18.31 -5.82 15.62
N MET A 97 -18.17 -4.60 16.12
CA MET A 97 -18.47 -4.27 17.51
C MET A 97 -19.95 -4.49 17.86
N ARG A 98 -20.87 -4.09 16.97
CA ARG A 98 -22.31 -4.33 17.17
C ARG A 98 -22.63 -5.81 17.17
N LEU A 99 -22.19 -6.54 16.14
CA LEU A 99 -22.37 -7.99 16.06
C LEU A 99 -21.82 -8.72 17.28
N ALA A 100 -20.59 -8.39 17.70
CA ALA A 100 -19.97 -9.07 18.83
C ALA A 100 -20.73 -8.83 20.15
N LYS A 101 -21.35 -7.66 20.31
CA LYS A 101 -22.18 -7.34 21.47
C LYS A 101 -23.50 -8.09 21.43
N ASP A 102 -24.22 -8.02 20.32
CA ASP A 102 -25.57 -8.56 20.18
C ASP A 102 -25.59 -10.09 20.27
N PHE A 103 -24.53 -10.75 19.77
CA PHE A 103 -24.39 -12.20 19.76
C PHE A 103 -23.43 -12.75 20.83
N GLY A 104 -22.93 -11.90 21.74
CA GLY A 104 -22.07 -12.34 22.86
C GLY A 104 -20.75 -13.00 22.45
N LEU A 105 -20.17 -12.63 21.31
CA LEU A 105 -19.05 -13.33 20.66
C LEU A 105 -17.67 -13.00 21.27
N LYS A 106 -17.53 -13.04 22.59
CA LYS A 106 -16.30 -12.64 23.30
C LYS A 106 -15.08 -13.46 22.89
N SER A 107 -15.23 -14.78 22.80
CA SER A 107 -14.15 -15.71 22.42
C SER A 107 -13.72 -15.57 20.96
N SER A 108 -14.61 -15.11 20.08
CA SER A 108 -14.38 -14.98 18.64
C SER A 108 -13.98 -13.57 18.22
N LEU A 109 -13.91 -12.62 19.16
CA LEU A 109 -13.68 -11.20 18.89
C LEU A 109 -12.32 -10.95 18.21
N LYS A 110 -11.28 -11.68 18.63
CA LYS A 110 -9.98 -11.70 17.93
C LYS A 110 -10.13 -12.15 16.48
N ALA A 111 -10.82 -13.28 16.28
CA ALA A 111 -10.98 -13.87 14.95
C ALA A 111 -11.67 -12.87 14.01
N LEU A 112 -12.82 -12.31 14.43
CA LEU A 112 -13.56 -11.31 13.65
C LEU A 112 -12.71 -10.09 13.27
N TYR A 113 -11.91 -9.57 14.21
CA TYR A 113 -11.01 -8.46 13.90
C TYR A 113 -9.94 -8.85 12.90
N CYS A 114 -9.29 -10.01 13.10
CA CYS A 114 -8.19 -10.48 12.25
C CYS A 114 -8.66 -10.86 10.84
N THR A 115 -9.90 -11.33 10.68
CA THR A 115 -10.42 -11.79 9.39
C THR A 115 -11.10 -10.69 8.59
N ILE A 116 -11.73 -9.70 9.24
CA ILE A 116 -12.57 -8.71 8.54
C ILE A 116 -11.95 -7.31 8.56
N VAL A 117 -11.39 -6.88 9.70
CA VAL A 117 -10.90 -5.49 9.86
C VAL A 117 -9.42 -5.38 9.48
N ARG A 118 -8.59 -6.28 10.01
CA ARG A 118 -7.14 -6.24 9.82
C ARG A 118 -6.69 -6.31 8.36
N PRO A 119 -7.29 -7.14 7.47
CA PRO A 119 -6.84 -7.21 6.08
C PRO A 119 -6.99 -5.87 5.35
N ILE A 120 -7.99 -5.05 5.69
CA ILE A 120 -8.18 -3.70 5.13
C ILE A 120 -6.97 -2.80 5.45
N LEU A 121 -6.37 -2.97 6.63
CA LEU A 121 -5.22 -2.19 7.10
C LEU A 121 -3.87 -2.78 6.66
N GLU A 122 -3.84 -3.96 6.06
CA GLU A 122 -2.60 -4.69 5.75
C GLU A 122 -2.41 -4.95 4.26
N TYR A 123 -3.50 -4.88 3.49
CA TYR A 123 -3.47 -5.09 2.05
C TYR A 123 -2.50 -4.12 1.37
N GLY A 124 -1.48 -4.66 0.72
CA GLY A 124 -0.44 -3.91 0.04
C GLY A 124 0.41 -3.01 0.92
N ALA A 125 0.53 -3.30 2.22
CA ALA A 125 1.29 -2.46 3.16
C ALA A 125 2.73 -2.16 2.73
N VAL A 126 3.37 -3.05 1.97
CA VAL A 126 4.72 -2.85 1.41
C VAL A 126 4.77 -1.64 0.44
N ILE A 127 3.65 -1.31 -0.21
CA ILE A 127 3.58 -0.24 -1.21
C ILE A 127 3.40 1.13 -0.55
N TRP A 128 2.60 1.23 0.52
CA TRP A 128 2.16 2.50 1.09
C TRP A 128 2.64 2.76 2.52
N ASP A 129 3.49 1.90 3.10
CA ASP A 129 3.93 1.98 4.50
C ASP A 129 4.25 3.44 4.91
N PRO A 130 3.56 4.00 5.91
CA PRO A 130 3.69 5.42 6.23
C PRO A 130 5.10 5.83 6.63
N HIS A 131 5.56 6.92 6.04
CA HIS A 131 6.82 7.56 6.42
C HIS A 131 6.67 8.59 7.56
N THR A 132 5.43 8.98 7.89
CA THR A 132 5.14 9.99 8.91
C THR A 132 4.53 9.37 10.17
N ALA A 133 4.90 9.92 11.33
CA ALA A 133 4.34 9.50 12.62
C ALA A 133 2.82 9.72 12.71
N VAL A 134 2.29 10.76 12.03
CA VAL A 134 0.86 11.06 11.98
C VAL A 134 0.10 9.91 11.32
N ASN A 135 0.53 9.49 10.13
CA ASN A 135 -0.12 8.42 9.39
C ASN A 135 0.02 7.07 10.11
N ALA A 136 1.20 6.80 10.69
CA ALA A 136 1.41 5.63 11.52
C ALA A 136 0.46 5.60 12.74
N CYS A 137 0.29 6.75 13.42
CA CYS A 137 -0.65 6.88 14.53
C CYS A 137 -2.11 6.67 14.09
N GLN A 138 -2.51 7.13 12.90
CA GLN A 138 -3.87 6.93 12.39
C GLN A 138 -4.21 5.44 12.27
N LEU A 139 -3.30 4.63 11.73
CA LEU A 139 -3.48 3.17 11.63
C LEU A 139 -3.61 2.55 13.02
N GLU A 140 -2.69 2.89 13.94
CA GLU A 140 -2.71 2.38 15.31
C GLU A 140 -3.99 2.76 16.07
N ARG A 141 -4.59 3.93 15.78
CA ARG A 141 -5.87 4.33 16.38
C ARG A 141 -7.00 3.35 16.05
N VAL A 142 -7.00 2.73 14.87
CA VAL A 142 -8.01 1.70 14.52
C VAL A 142 -7.86 0.48 15.42
N GLN A 143 -6.64 -0.01 15.60
CA GLN A 143 -6.37 -1.16 16.47
C GLN A 143 -6.60 -0.83 17.96
N ARG A 144 -6.21 0.36 18.42
CA ARG A 144 -6.47 0.83 19.80
C ARG A 144 -7.96 0.96 20.09
N ARG A 145 -8.75 1.43 19.13
CA ARG A 145 -10.21 1.47 19.26
C ARG A 145 -10.79 0.07 19.43
N PHE A 146 -10.27 -0.91 18.68
CA PHE A 146 -10.64 -2.31 18.86
C PHE A 146 -10.24 -2.83 20.25
N PHE A 147 -9.02 -2.56 20.73
CA PHE A 147 -8.58 -2.97 22.06
C PHE A 147 -9.44 -2.38 23.17
N ARG A 148 -9.81 -1.10 23.09
CA ARG A 148 -10.72 -0.47 24.07
C ARG A 148 -12.08 -1.15 24.13
N PHE A 149 -12.59 -1.60 22.99
CA PHE A 149 -13.85 -2.35 22.95
C PHE A 149 -13.68 -3.77 23.50
N ALA A 150 -12.60 -4.45 23.13
CA ALA A 150 -12.29 -5.79 23.60
C ALA A 150 -12.12 -5.84 25.12
N SER A 151 -11.41 -4.88 25.70
CA SER A 151 -11.20 -4.80 27.15
C SER A 151 -12.52 -4.66 27.91
N TYR A 152 -13.38 -3.75 27.46
CA TYR A 152 -14.72 -3.56 28.02
C TYR A 152 -15.54 -4.86 27.95
N LEU A 153 -15.56 -5.53 26.79
CA LEU A 153 -16.38 -6.72 26.62
C LEU A 153 -15.85 -7.91 27.44
N MET A 154 -14.53 -8.03 27.58
CA MET A 154 -13.86 -9.14 28.28
C MET A 154 -13.59 -8.86 29.77
N GLY A 155 -13.83 -7.64 30.26
CA GLY A 155 -13.54 -7.27 31.65
C GLY A 155 -12.05 -7.18 31.97
N ILE A 156 -11.22 -6.84 30.98
CA ILE A 156 -9.76 -6.69 31.16
C ILE A 156 -9.49 -5.27 31.62
N ASP A 157 -8.77 -5.11 32.73
CA ASP A 157 -8.32 -3.78 33.16
C ASP A 157 -7.33 -3.20 32.14
N CYS A 158 -7.62 -1.99 31.67
CA CYS A 158 -6.82 -1.29 30.67
C CYS A 158 -6.64 0.17 31.08
N PRO A 159 -5.45 0.56 31.56
CA PRO A 159 -5.16 1.94 31.89
C PRO A 159 -5.30 2.85 30.67
N LEU A 160 -5.49 4.15 30.92
CA LEU A 160 -5.60 5.13 29.85
C LEU A 160 -4.33 5.10 28.98
N HIS A 161 -4.50 4.87 27.68
CA HIS A 161 -3.42 4.76 26.69
C HIS A 161 -2.46 3.56 26.84
N ASP A 162 -2.68 2.68 27.81
CA ASP A 162 -1.96 1.41 27.89
C ASP A 162 -2.86 0.24 27.44
N TYR A 163 -2.59 -0.23 26.22
CA TYR A 163 -3.31 -1.36 25.64
C TYR A 163 -2.51 -2.66 25.69
N THR A 164 -1.36 -2.68 26.37
CA THR A 164 -0.51 -3.87 26.48
C THR A 164 -1.21 -5.06 27.14
N PRO A 165 -2.08 -4.92 28.17
CA PRO A 165 -2.75 -6.08 28.78
C PRO A 165 -3.70 -6.76 27.79
N VAL A 166 -4.48 -5.95 27.07
CA VAL A 166 -5.46 -6.41 26.08
C VAL A 166 -4.77 -7.05 24.88
N ALA A 167 -3.70 -6.40 24.41
CA ALA A 167 -2.88 -6.90 23.31
C ALA A 167 -2.28 -8.27 23.65
N THR A 168 -1.75 -8.42 24.86
CA THR A 168 -1.16 -9.68 25.36
C THR A 168 -2.23 -10.76 25.48
N ASN A 169 -3.38 -10.46 26.09
CA ASN A 169 -4.47 -11.42 26.24
C ASN A 169 -5.03 -11.91 24.89
N LEU A 170 -5.12 -11.01 23.90
CA LEU A 170 -5.54 -11.37 22.55
C LEU A 170 -4.39 -11.93 21.69
N GLY A 171 -3.14 -11.92 22.17
CA GLY A 171 -1.95 -12.30 21.40
C GLY A 171 -1.81 -11.49 20.11
N LEU A 172 -2.02 -10.18 20.19
CA LEU A 172 -1.94 -9.25 19.07
C LEU A 172 -0.75 -8.30 19.22
N VAL A 173 0.00 -8.13 18.14
CA VAL A 173 1.11 -7.17 18.04
C VAL A 173 0.63 -5.86 17.42
N THR A 174 1.43 -4.80 17.49
CA THR A 174 1.14 -3.52 16.83
C THR A 174 1.09 -3.68 15.30
N LEU A 175 0.31 -2.82 14.63
CA LEU A 175 0.26 -2.81 13.16
C LEU A 175 1.62 -2.42 12.59
N ALA A 176 2.34 -1.51 13.24
CA ALA A 176 3.72 -1.17 12.87
C ALA A 176 4.63 -2.40 12.80
N LYS A 177 4.58 -3.28 13.80
CA LYS A 177 5.39 -4.52 13.80
C LYS A 177 4.98 -5.46 12.66
N ARG A 178 3.69 -5.51 12.31
CA ARG A 178 3.20 -6.32 11.18
C ARG A 178 3.64 -5.78 9.83
N ARG A 179 3.60 -4.46 9.63
CA ARG A 179 4.12 -3.84 8.39
C ARG A 179 5.63 -4.08 8.23
N CYS A 180 6.39 -3.96 9.32
CA CYS A 180 7.81 -4.32 9.33
C CYS A 180 8.03 -5.80 8.91
N TYR A 181 7.21 -6.73 9.43
CA TYR A 181 7.25 -8.13 9.00
C TYR A 181 6.97 -8.30 7.50
N PHE A 182 5.96 -7.62 6.95
CA PHE A 182 5.67 -7.67 5.51
C PHE A 182 6.81 -7.12 4.66
N GLY A 183 7.38 -5.97 5.05
CA GLY A 183 8.54 -5.39 4.36
C GLY A 183 9.75 -6.31 4.37
N ASN A 184 10.08 -6.90 5.53
CA ASN A 184 11.20 -7.83 5.66
C ASN A 184 10.99 -9.13 4.86
N THR A 185 9.76 -9.65 4.85
CA THR A 185 9.40 -10.84 4.08
C THR A 185 9.53 -10.56 2.59
N PHE A 186 8.97 -9.44 2.12
CA PHE A 186 9.10 -9.02 0.73
C PHE A 186 10.57 -8.86 0.30
N LEU A 187 11.39 -8.20 1.13
CA LEU A 187 12.81 -8.03 0.83
C LEU A 187 13.55 -9.37 0.79
N LYS A 188 13.31 -10.26 1.77
CA LYS A 188 13.89 -11.62 1.76
C LYS A 188 13.50 -12.39 0.50
N ASP A 189 12.24 -12.35 0.12
CA ASP A 189 11.71 -13.06 -1.05
C ASP A 189 12.27 -12.48 -2.37
N LEU A 190 12.48 -11.17 -2.43
CA LEU A 190 13.19 -10.50 -3.52
C LEU A 190 14.66 -10.94 -3.60
N LEU A 191 15.35 -11.03 -2.47
CA LEU A 191 16.76 -11.43 -2.40
C LEU A 191 17.00 -12.90 -2.74
N THR A 192 16.04 -13.76 -2.39
CA THR A 192 16.12 -15.21 -2.63
C THR A 192 15.59 -15.60 -4.01
N GLY A 193 15.06 -14.65 -4.79
CA GLY A 193 14.52 -14.88 -6.12
C GLY A 193 13.14 -15.55 -6.13
N VAL A 194 12.45 -15.58 -5.00
CA VAL A 194 11.03 -16.01 -4.94
C VAL A 194 10.14 -14.97 -5.63
N ILE A 195 10.49 -13.69 -5.48
CA ILE A 195 9.90 -12.58 -6.23
C ILE A 195 10.88 -12.16 -7.32
N ASP A 196 10.52 -12.39 -8.58
CA ASP A 196 11.31 -11.94 -9.72
C ASP A 196 10.96 -10.49 -10.06
N PHE A 197 11.74 -9.54 -9.52
CA PHE A 197 11.59 -8.13 -9.83
C PHE A 197 12.95 -7.42 -9.96
N PRO A 198 13.63 -7.60 -11.10
CA PRO A 198 15.04 -7.23 -11.27
C PRO A 198 15.28 -5.72 -11.17
N SER A 199 14.34 -4.90 -11.62
CA SER A 199 14.45 -3.44 -11.53
C SER A 199 14.45 -2.93 -10.09
N SER A 200 13.70 -3.56 -9.18
CA SER A 200 13.75 -3.22 -7.75
C SER A 200 14.95 -3.85 -7.06
N LEU A 201 15.33 -5.08 -7.43
CA LEU A 201 16.53 -5.71 -6.90
C LEU A 201 17.77 -4.86 -7.18
N ALA A 202 17.86 -4.25 -8.38
CA ALA A 202 18.93 -3.35 -8.75
C ALA A 202 19.02 -2.08 -7.87
N LEU A 203 17.94 -1.70 -7.19
CA LEU A 203 17.92 -0.56 -6.25
C LEU A 203 18.41 -0.95 -4.85
N VAL A 204 18.53 -2.25 -4.54
CA VAL A 204 19.01 -2.73 -3.24
C VAL A 204 20.53 -2.65 -3.20
N ALA A 205 21.05 -1.58 -2.58
CA ALA A 205 22.48 -1.42 -2.40
C ALA A 205 23.02 -2.32 -1.26
N PHE A 206 23.79 -3.35 -1.60
CA PHE A 206 24.50 -4.14 -0.58
C PHE A 206 25.79 -3.45 -0.18
N LYS A 207 25.88 -3.06 1.09
CA LYS A 207 27.17 -2.67 1.69
C LYS A 207 27.92 -3.94 2.07
N VAL A 208 28.62 -4.54 1.11
CA VAL A 208 29.51 -5.69 1.37
C VAL A 208 30.85 -5.14 1.90
N PRO A 209 31.22 -5.39 3.17
CA PRO A 209 32.53 -4.97 3.65
C PRO A 209 33.60 -5.71 2.85
N LEU A 210 34.58 -4.96 2.32
CA LEU A 210 35.75 -5.58 1.69
C LEU A 210 36.43 -6.47 2.72
N ARG A 211 36.42 -7.79 2.47
CA ARG A 211 37.31 -8.71 3.18
C ARG A 211 38.72 -8.36 2.72
N SER A 212 39.50 -7.69 3.58
CA SER A 212 40.95 -7.61 3.41
C SER A 212 41.49 -9.03 3.49
N THR A 213 41.80 -9.62 2.35
CA THR A 213 42.64 -10.81 2.29
C THR A 213 44.04 -10.37 2.73
N ARG A 214 44.35 -10.50 4.02
CA ARG A 214 45.73 -10.43 4.50
C ARG A 214 46.48 -11.67 4.00
N SER A 215 46.87 -11.65 2.74
CA SER A 215 47.85 -12.57 2.16
C SER A 215 48.83 -11.73 1.34
N ASN A 216 49.89 -11.26 2.00
CA ASN A 216 51.08 -10.70 1.35
C ASN A 216 52.13 -11.80 1.08
N ALA A 217 51.72 -13.04 0.85
CA ALA A 217 52.62 -14.07 0.34
C ALA A 217 52.71 -13.90 -1.18
N MET A 218 53.75 -13.18 -1.64
CA MET A 218 54.26 -13.36 -2.99
C MET A 218 54.88 -14.76 -3.06
N PHE A 219 54.46 -15.56 -4.03
CA PHE A 219 55.26 -16.68 -4.52
C PHE A 219 56.48 -16.14 -5.26
#